data_AF-A0A1I3KCS3-F1
#
_entry.id   AF-A0A1I3KCS3-F1
#
_cell.length_a   1.000
_cell.length_b   1.000
_cell.length_c   1.000
_cell.angle_alpha   90.00
_cell.angle_beta   90.00
_cell.angle_gamma   90.00
#
_symmetry.space_group_name_H-M   'P 1'
#
loop_
_entity.id
_entity.type
_entity.pdbx_description
1 polymer ?
#
loop_
_entity_poly.entity_id
_entity_poly.type
_entity_poly.pdbx_seq_one_letter_code
_entity_poly.pdbx_strand_id
1 'polypeptide(L)'
;MPKPQTNVRWMAAAIVSVSLVTFGAARAASVAPVAAQNGMVVSAQHLATQVGVDVLKRGGNAVDAAVAVGYALAVVYPAAGNLGGGGFMTIQLADGRKTFLDFRETAPKGATANMYLDKDGNVIKGISTKGHLAVGVPGSVSGMEFAREKYGTMKRADLLAPAIQLAEQGFALEQGDIDLLRTATGDFKDDPASSAIFLNNGQPFQVGERLMQSELAKTLREISSKGTDGFYKGWVGSAIVASSQAGKGLLTQDDLDGYKTRELAPVECDYRGYHVISAPPPSSGGVIICEILNVLEGYPLKELGYHSAQAVHVQIEAMRHAYVDRNSYLGDPDFVKNPLDRLLDKNYATKIRAVIDPNKAGISKDIKPGVAPHEGSNTTHYSIADKDGNAVSVTYTLNDWFGAKVTAAKTGVLLNDEMDDFTAKVGVPNLYGLVQGEANAIAPGKRPLSSMSPTIVTKDGKTVMVVGTPGGSRIITAVLQTMINAIDYGMNAQEAVDMPRIHQQWLPDLTNVENYALSPDTRKILEGMGHKFGPPQPANHLAVIIVGAPSLNGEQVGNNRYYGANDPRRNSGLAAGY
;
A
#
# COMPACT_ATOMS: atom_id res chain seq x y z
N MET A 1 -11.54 -94.56 -32.42
CA MET A 1 -11.03 -94.38 -31.04
C MET A 1 -9.69 -93.64 -31.14
N PRO A 2 -9.31 -92.72 -30.23
CA PRO A 2 -9.76 -91.32 -30.11
C PRO A 2 -8.63 -90.25 -30.32
N LYS A 3 -9.04 -89.03 -30.75
CA LYS A 3 -8.53 -87.63 -30.52
C LYS A 3 -7.05 -87.26 -30.84
N PRO A 4 -6.72 -86.01 -31.26
CA PRO A 4 -7.11 -84.73 -30.63
C PRO A 4 -7.59 -83.61 -31.59
N GLN A 5 -8.65 -82.87 -31.28
CA GLN A 5 -8.65 -81.52 -30.64
C GLN A 5 -7.65 -80.52 -31.25
N THR A 6 -8.11 -79.78 -32.26
CA THR A 6 -7.50 -78.52 -32.71
C THR A 6 -8.13 -77.34 -31.96
N ASN A 7 -7.29 -76.66 -31.17
CA ASN A 7 -7.59 -75.41 -30.49
C ASN A 7 -7.64 -74.26 -31.51
N VAL A 8 -8.79 -73.61 -31.68
CA VAL A 8 -8.88 -72.29 -32.32
C VAL A 8 -8.78 -71.24 -31.21
N ARG A 9 -7.58 -70.67 -31.02
CA ARG A 9 -7.37 -69.43 -30.26
C ARG A 9 -7.53 -68.25 -31.21
N TRP A 10 -8.64 -67.52 -31.11
CA TRP A 10 -8.71 -66.16 -31.65
C TRP A 10 -8.03 -65.22 -30.65
N MET A 11 -6.84 -64.73 -31.01
CA MET A 11 -6.18 -63.63 -30.32
C MET A 11 -6.94 -62.33 -30.62
N ALA A 12 -7.67 -61.81 -29.65
CA ALA A 12 -8.07 -60.41 -29.64
C ALA A 12 -6.84 -59.59 -29.20
N ALA A 13 -6.09 -59.04 -30.16
CA ALA A 13 -5.07 -58.04 -29.89
C ALA A 13 -5.76 -56.72 -29.52
N ALA A 14 -5.89 -56.45 -28.22
CA ALA A 14 -6.26 -55.12 -27.73
C ALA A 14 -5.09 -54.16 -27.96
N ILE A 15 -5.16 -53.38 -29.04
CA ILE A 15 -4.30 -52.21 -29.22
C ILE A 15 -4.78 -51.15 -28.23
N VAL A 16 -4.13 -51.09 -27.06
CA VAL A 16 -4.25 -49.94 -26.16
C VAL A 16 -3.42 -48.82 -26.79
N SER A 17 -4.07 -47.98 -27.57
CA SER A 17 -3.52 -46.70 -28.01
C SER A 17 -3.35 -45.82 -26.78
N VAL A 18 -2.15 -45.83 -26.17
CA VAL A 18 -1.76 -44.83 -25.18
C VAL A 18 -1.59 -43.52 -25.94
N SER A 19 -2.68 -42.77 -26.07
CA SER A 19 -2.60 -41.36 -26.41
C SER A 19 -1.87 -40.67 -25.27
N LEU A 20 -0.55 -40.48 -25.42
CA LEU A 20 0.22 -39.50 -24.68
C LEU A 20 -0.40 -38.14 -24.99
N VAL A 21 -1.45 -37.78 -24.24
CA VAL A 21 -1.85 -36.38 -24.10
C VAL A 21 -0.69 -35.75 -23.37
N THR A 22 0.27 -35.22 -24.14
CA THR A 22 1.18 -34.21 -23.65
C THR A 22 0.29 -33.06 -23.22
N PHE A 23 -0.06 -33.02 -21.93
CA PHE A 23 -0.52 -31.80 -21.29
C PHE A 23 0.65 -30.83 -21.42
N GLY A 24 0.73 -30.12 -22.54
CA GLY A 24 1.54 -28.92 -22.62
C GLY A 24 1.08 -28.07 -21.45
N ALA A 25 1.97 -27.83 -20.49
CA ALA A 25 1.69 -26.92 -19.40
C ALA A 25 1.22 -25.62 -20.05
N ALA A 26 -0.07 -25.30 -19.93
CA ALA A 26 -0.57 -24.00 -20.34
C ALA A 26 0.16 -22.99 -19.46
N ARG A 27 1.24 -22.41 -20.00
CA ARG A 27 1.96 -21.35 -19.31
C ARG A 27 1.03 -20.16 -19.38
N ALA A 28 0.41 -19.84 -18.25
CA ALA A 28 -0.24 -18.55 -18.08
C ALA A 28 0.82 -17.49 -18.39
N ALA A 29 0.67 -16.81 -19.53
CA ALA A 29 1.59 -15.75 -19.92
C ALA A 29 1.22 -14.50 -19.13
N SER A 30 2.17 -13.98 -18.35
CA SER A 30 2.09 -12.62 -17.82
C SER A 30 2.52 -11.65 -18.92
N VAL A 31 2.02 -10.41 -18.86
CA VAL A 31 2.46 -9.36 -19.78
C VAL A 31 3.92 -9.03 -19.50
N ALA A 32 4.69 -8.62 -20.51
CA ALA A 32 6.05 -8.16 -20.25
C ALA A 32 6.03 -6.85 -19.42
N PRO A 33 6.95 -6.67 -18.46
CA PRO A 33 7.08 -5.40 -17.75
C PRO A 33 7.50 -4.27 -18.70
N VAL A 34 7.12 -3.04 -18.37
CA VAL A 34 7.49 -1.85 -19.14
C VAL A 34 8.97 -1.59 -18.97
N ALA A 35 9.74 -1.55 -20.07
CA ALA A 35 11.18 -1.33 -20.03
C ALA A 35 11.55 0.12 -20.37
N ALA A 36 12.57 0.66 -19.68
CA ALA A 36 13.12 2.00 -19.93
C ALA A 36 14.61 2.09 -19.60
N GLN A 37 15.28 3.13 -20.08
CA GLN A 37 16.74 3.30 -19.95
C GLN A 37 17.12 4.28 -18.85
N ASN A 38 16.39 5.40 -18.76
CA ASN A 38 16.79 6.57 -17.98
C ASN A 38 15.96 6.79 -16.73
N GLY A 39 14.77 6.20 -16.64
CA GLY A 39 13.97 6.30 -15.43
C GLY A 39 12.64 5.60 -15.59
N MET A 40 11.97 5.37 -14.47
CA MET A 40 10.70 4.69 -14.40
C MET A 40 9.84 5.31 -13.32
N VAL A 41 8.56 5.52 -13.64
CA VAL A 41 7.52 5.95 -12.74
C VAL A 41 6.38 4.95 -12.82
N VAL A 42 5.91 4.49 -11.66
CA VAL A 42 4.76 3.60 -11.57
C VAL A 42 3.81 4.16 -10.52
N SER A 43 2.58 4.46 -10.89
CA SER A 43 1.58 4.97 -9.94
C SER A 43 0.17 4.48 -10.26
N ALA A 44 -0.75 4.71 -9.32
CA ALA A 44 -2.15 4.30 -9.42
C ALA A 44 -2.97 5.07 -10.47
N GLN A 45 -2.41 6.12 -11.09
CA GLN A 45 -3.11 6.92 -12.11
C GLN A 45 -2.17 7.29 -13.28
N HIS A 46 -2.65 7.09 -14.51
CA HIS A 46 -1.84 7.24 -15.72
C HIS A 46 -1.31 8.66 -15.99
N LEU A 47 -2.11 9.71 -15.80
CA LEU A 47 -1.68 11.11 -15.94
C LEU A 47 -0.63 11.48 -14.89
N ALA A 48 -0.81 11.03 -13.64
CA ALA A 48 0.20 11.26 -12.61
C ALA A 48 1.53 10.58 -12.96
N THR A 49 1.48 9.37 -13.51
CA THR A 49 2.66 8.66 -14.01
C THR A 49 3.38 9.48 -15.10
N GLN A 50 2.64 10.04 -16.05
CA GLN A 50 3.23 10.87 -17.10
C GLN A 50 3.82 12.18 -16.58
N VAL A 51 3.19 12.83 -15.60
CA VAL A 51 3.76 13.99 -14.92
C VAL A 51 5.13 13.67 -14.33
N GLY A 52 5.27 12.51 -13.66
CA GLY A 52 6.55 12.06 -13.14
C GLY A 52 7.59 11.83 -14.23
N VAL A 53 7.22 11.13 -15.32
CA VAL A 53 8.12 10.89 -16.46
C VAL A 53 8.59 12.20 -17.09
N ASP A 54 7.71 13.18 -17.25
CA ASP A 54 8.03 14.48 -17.83
C ASP A 54 8.95 15.30 -16.92
N VAL A 55 8.84 15.15 -15.60
CA VAL A 55 9.80 15.73 -14.65
C VAL A 55 11.19 15.10 -14.82
N LEU A 56 11.27 13.77 -14.88
CA LEU A 56 12.54 13.08 -15.09
C LEU A 56 13.19 13.47 -16.43
N LYS A 57 12.40 13.55 -17.52
CA LYS A 57 12.88 13.98 -18.85
C LYS A 57 13.43 15.41 -18.85
N ARG A 58 12.89 16.30 -18.02
CA ARG A 58 13.36 17.68 -17.86
C ARG A 58 14.58 17.81 -16.93
N GLY A 59 15.12 16.69 -16.46
CA GLY A 59 16.33 16.64 -15.64
C GLY A 59 16.07 16.68 -14.13
N GLY A 60 14.82 16.59 -13.68
CA GLY A 60 14.51 16.39 -12.27
C GLY A 60 14.93 15.00 -11.79
N ASN A 61 15.22 14.88 -10.50
CA ASN A 61 15.56 13.60 -9.88
C ASN A 61 14.30 12.82 -9.44
N ALA A 62 14.49 11.63 -8.86
CA ALA A 62 13.40 10.78 -8.38
C ALA A 62 12.54 11.47 -7.31
N VAL A 63 13.12 12.36 -6.50
CA VAL A 63 12.39 13.13 -5.48
C VAL A 63 11.55 14.24 -6.11
N ASP A 64 12.11 14.97 -7.09
CA ASP A 64 11.36 15.97 -7.86
C ASP A 64 10.13 15.34 -8.53
N ALA A 65 10.34 14.18 -9.17
CA ALA A 65 9.26 13.42 -9.79
C ALA A 65 8.26 12.93 -8.73
N ALA A 66 8.72 12.48 -7.55
CA ALA A 66 7.84 12.03 -6.47
C ALA A 66 6.94 13.16 -5.95
N VAL A 67 7.47 14.37 -5.82
CA VAL A 67 6.72 15.56 -5.39
C VAL A 67 5.68 15.95 -6.44
N ALA A 68 6.05 16.00 -7.73
CA ALA A 68 5.11 16.32 -8.80
C ALA A 68 4.01 15.26 -8.96
N VAL A 69 4.35 13.98 -8.84
CA VAL A 69 3.39 12.86 -8.84
C VAL A 69 2.42 12.98 -7.67
N GLY A 70 2.90 13.30 -6.46
CA GLY A 70 2.05 13.51 -5.28
C GLY A 70 1.01 14.62 -5.50
N TYR A 71 1.42 15.78 -5.99
CA TYR A 71 0.49 16.87 -6.31
C TYR A 71 -0.45 16.53 -7.48
N ALA A 72 0.02 15.82 -8.51
CA ALA A 72 -0.84 15.40 -9.61
C ALA A 72 -1.92 14.42 -9.12
N LEU A 73 -1.55 13.41 -8.33
CA LEU A 73 -2.48 12.45 -7.75
C LEU A 73 -3.53 13.10 -6.84
N ALA A 74 -3.20 14.20 -6.14
CA ALA A 74 -4.18 14.99 -5.40
C ALA A 74 -5.33 15.54 -6.27
N VAL A 75 -5.12 15.62 -7.58
CA VAL A 75 -6.11 16.07 -8.56
C VAL A 75 -6.72 14.85 -9.29
N VAL A 76 -5.89 13.99 -9.86
CA VAL A 76 -6.36 12.95 -10.80
C VAL A 76 -6.77 11.66 -10.11
N TYR A 77 -6.42 11.47 -8.84
CA TYR A 77 -6.77 10.29 -8.04
C TYR A 77 -7.36 10.67 -6.68
N PRO A 78 -8.45 11.46 -6.64
CA PRO A 78 -8.95 12.14 -5.43
C PRO A 78 -9.42 11.20 -4.32
N ALA A 79 -9.63 9.91 -4.61
CA ALA A 79 -10.01 8.95 -3.60
C ALA A 79 -8.90 8.67 -2.58
N ALA A 80 -7.63 8.86 -2.93
CA ALA A 80 -6.51 8.69 -1.99
C ALA A 80 -5.33 9.63 -2.22
N GLY A 81 -5.07 10.07 -3.46
CA GLY A 81 -4.13 11.16 -3.70
C GLY A 81 -4.68 12.43 -3.10
N ASN A 82 -3.87 13.16 -2.33
CA ASN A 82 -4.44 14.16 -1.42
C ASN A 82 -3.51 15.32 -1.05
N LEU A 83 -4.15 16.40 -0.59
CA LEU A 83 -3.53 17.45 0.24
C LEU A 83 -4.00 17.36 1.70
N GLY A 84 -5.20 16.82 1.93
CA GLY A 84 -5.88 16.79 3.22
C GLY A 84 -5.67 15.51 4.04
N GLY A 85 -4.68 14.68 3.68
CA GLY A 85 -4.25 13.50 4.44
C GLY A 85 -2.75 13.50 4.69
N GLY A 86 -2.14 12.32 4.72
CA GLY A 86 -0.74 12.13 5.10
C GLY A 86 -0.17 10.80 4.63
N GLY A 87 1.07 10.52 5.01
CA GLY A 87 1.75 9.31 4.54
C GLY A 87 3.25 9.24 4.84
N PHE A 88 3.92 8.43 4.04
CA PHE A 88 5.32 8.06 4.22
C PHE A 88 6.09 8.01 2.91
N MET A 89 7.36 8.41 2.96
CA MET A 89 8.27 8.39 1.82
C MET A 89 9.62 7.78 2.22
N THR A 90 9.97 6.65 1.62
CA THR A 90 11.29 6.02 1.75
C THR A 90 12.15 6.47 0.59
N ILE A 91 13.34 7.01 0.88
CA ILE A 91 14.28 7.55 -0.12
C ILE A 91 15.59 6.78 -0.01
N GLN A 92 16.10 6.31 -1.15
CA GLN A 92 17.46 5.80 -1.33
C GLN A 92 18.14 6.65 -2.40
N LEU A 93 19.21 7.35 -2.04
CA LEU A 93 19.99 8.14 -2.99
C LEU A 93 21.14 7.33 -3.57
N ALA A 94 21.59 7.73 -4.76
CA ALA A 94 22.68 7.11 -5.49
C ALA A 94 24.03 7.16 -4.73
N ASP A 95 24.19 8.13 -3.83
CA ASP A 95 25.38 8.28 -2.98
C ASP A 95 25.35 7.39 -1.72
N GLY A 96 24.33 6.54 -1.59
CA GLY A 96 24.18 5.60 -0.47
C GLY A 96 23.38 6.14 0.70
N ARG A 97 23.04 7.44 0.74
CA ARG A 97 22.16 7.99 1.78
C ARG A 97 20.76 7.37 1.67
N LYS A 98 20.18 7.06 2.82
CA LYS A 98 18.82 6.54 2.98
C LYS A 98 18.11 7.28 4.09
N THR A 99 16.83 7.56 3.88
CA THR A 99 16.01 8.27 4.86
C THR A 99 14.55 7.90 4.72
N PHE A 100 13.78 8.16 5.77
CA PHE A 100 12.34 7.99 5.81
C PHE A 100 11.66 9.28 6.25
N LEU A 101 10.72 9.78 5.45
CA LEU A 101 9.91 10.93 5.80
C LEU A 101 8.54 10.46 6.29
N ASP A 102 8.20 10.90 7.51
CA ASP A 102 6.92 10.69 8.15
C ASP A 102 6.13 12.00 8.14
N PHE A 103 5.18 12.06 7.21
CA PHE A 103 4.19 13.10 7.09
C PHE A 103 2.78 12.53 7.36
N ARG A 104 2.70 11.56 8.28
CA ARG A 104 1.44 11.01 8.79
C ARG A 104 0.70 12.06 9.61
N GLU A 105 -0.62 12.00 9.56
CA GLU A 105 -1.51 12.90 10.29
C GLU A 105 -1.29 12.80 11.80
N THR A 106 -1.49 13.91 12.50
CA THR A 106 -1.48 13.94 13.98
C THR A 106 -2.88 14.15 14.51
N ALA A 107 -3.21 13.57 15.66
CA ALA A 107 -4.41 13.89 16.39
C ALA A 107 -4.43 15.40 16.75
N PRO A 108 -5.54 16.11 16.51
CA PRO A 108 -5.68 17.51 16.91
C PRO A 108 -5.42 17.68 18.41
N LYS A 109 -4.95 18.85 18.84
CA LYS A 109 -4.66 19.15 20.25
C LYS A 109 -5.87 18.95 21.17
N GLY A 110 -7.08 19.15 20.64
CA GLY A 110 -8.34 18.93 21.35
C GLY A 110 -8.81 17.47 21.43
N ALA A 111 -8.09 16.52 20.81
CA ALA A 111 -8.48 15.11 20.81
C ALA A 111 -8.39 14.49 22.22
N THR A 112 -9.32 13.60 22.55
CA THR A 112 -9.35 12.91 23.84
C THR A 112 -9.52 11.41 23.63
N ALA A 113 -9.03 10.61 24.58
CA ALA A 113 -9.06 9.15 24.50
C ALA A 113 -10.47 8.57 24.30
N ASN A 114 -11.50 9.25 24.80
CA ASN A 114 -12.89 8.80 24.79
C ASN A 114 -13.80 9.62 23.85
N MET A 115 -13.25 10.42 22.94
CA MET A 115 -14.04 11.28 22.04
C MET A 115 -15.01 10.51 21.13
N TYR A 116 -14.80 9.20 20.96
CA TYR A 116 -15.65 8.32 20.16
C TYR A 116 -16.58 7.40 20.98
N LEU A 117 -16.67 7.63 22.29
CA LEU A 117 -17.47 6.80 23.19
C LEU A 117 -18.73 7.55 23.63
N ASP A 118 -19.84 6.83 23.73
CA ASP A 118 -21.04 7.32 24.40
C ASP A 118 -20.86 7.32 25.93
N LYS A 119 -21.88 7.82 26.63
CA LYS A 119 -21.93 7.88 28.10
C LYS A 119 -21.82 6.51 28.78
N ASP A 120 -22.13 5.43 28.07
CA ASP A 120 -22.12 4.05 28.56
C ASP A 120 -20.81 3.34 28.17
N GLY A 121 -19.87 4.06 27.52
CA GLY A 121 -18.56 3.56 27.11
C GLY A 121 -18.58 2.72 25.84
N ASN A 122 -19.62 2.82 25.01
CA ASN A 122 -19.69 2.12 23.72
C ASN A 122 -19.23 3.03 22.58
N VAL A 123 -18.63 2.42 21.56
CA VAL A 123 -18.20 3.16 20.36
C VAL A 123 -19.43 3.68 19.61
N ILE A 124 -19.46 4.98 19.35
CA ILE A 124 -20.49 5.59 18.52
C ILE A 124 -20.15 5.31 17.06
N LYS A 125 -21.04 4.61 16.36
CA LYS A 125 -20.78 4.16 14.99
C LYS A 125 -20.65 5.35 14.02
N GLY A 126 -19.58 5.36 13.24
CA GLY A 126 -19.39 6.24 12.08
C GLY A 126 -18.78 7.61 12.38
N ILE A 127 -18.64 8.02 13.64
CA ILE A 127 -18.09 9.35 13.98
C ILE A 127 -16.57 9.43 13.89
N SER A 128 -15.89 8.28 13.83
CA SER A 128 -14.45 8.18 13.53
C SER A 128 -14.15 8.03 12.04
N THR A 129 -15.16 7.72 11.20
CA THR A 129 -14.96 7.44 9.75
C THR A 129 -15.64 8.42 8.83
N LYS A 130 -16.62 9.20 9.31
CA LYS A 130 -17.35 10.19 8.50
C LYS A 130 -17.50 11.51 9.25
N GLY A 131 -17.34 12.61 8.52
CA GLY A 131 -17.48 13.98 9.03
C GLY A 131 -16.24 14.50 9.74
N HIS A 132 -16.26 15.78 10.10
CA HIS A 132 -15.06 16.53 10.52
C HIS A 132 -14.43 16.08 11.83
N LEU A 133 -15.14 15.29 12.66
CA LEU A 133 -14.57 14.74 13.89
C LEU A 133 -13.53 13.63 13.63
N ALA A 134 -13.63 12.95 12.49
CA ALA A 134 -12.73 11.90 12.03
C ALA A 134 -11.35 12.42 11.57
N VAL A 135 -11.21 13.73 11.42
CA VAL A 135 -10.10 14.34 10.68
C VAL A 135 -8.87 14.54 11.57
N GLY A 136 -7.75 13.94 11.18
CA GLY A 136 -6.42 14.25 11.69
C GLY A 136 -5.81 15.46 10.98
N VAL A 137 -4.79 16.08 11.59
CA VAL A 137 -4.10 17.25 11.01
C VAL A 137 -3.36 16.82 9.73
N PRO A 138 -3.67 17.39 8.55
CA PRO A 138 -3.09 16.95 7.28
C PRO A 138 -1.57 17.18 7.16
N GLY A 139 -0.85 16.20 6.62
CA GLY A 139 0.61 16.22 6.51
C GLY A 139 1.20 16.27 5.11
N SER A 140 0.44 15.89 4.08
CA SER A 140 0.96 15.70 2.71
C SER A 140 1.71 16.91 2.15
N VAL A 141 1.21 18.13 2.34
CA VAL A 141 1.88 19.34 1.85
C VAL A 141 3.21 19.59 2.56
N SER A 142 3.28 19.38 3.89
CA SER A 142 4.54 19.48 4.63
C SER A 142 5.55 18.44 4.14
N GLY A 143 5.11 17.20 3.90
CA GLY A 143 5.99 16.11 3.47
C GLY A 143 6.61 16.34 2.09
N MET A 144 5.78 16.73 1.12
CA MET A 144 6.24 17.00 -0.25
C MET A 144 7.20 18.20 -0.29
N GLU A 145 6.91 19.27 0.45
CA GLU A 145 7.80 20.42 0.53
C GLU A 145 9.11 20.11 1.25
N PHE A 146 9.07 19.34 2.34
CA PHE A 146 10.28 18.90 3.04
C PHE A 146 11.18 18.07 2.10
N ALA A 147 10.59 17.12 1.36
CA ALA A 147 11.32 16.29 0.40
C ALA A 147 11.96 17.15 -0.71
N ARG A 148 11.18 18.07 -1.30
CA ARG A 148 11.65 18.97 -2.35
C ARG A 148 12.80 19.86 -1.87
N GLU A 149 12.67 20.47 -0.69
CA GLU A 149 13.67 21.40 -0.17
C GLU A 149 14.99 20.72 0.16
N LYS A 150 14.93 19.49 0.69
CA LYS A 150 16.13 18.79 1.16
C LYS A 150 16.78 17.89 0.12
N TYR A 151 15.99 17.29 -0.78
CA TYR A 151 16.47 16.29 -1.74
C TYR A 151 16.06 16.54 -3.18
N GLY A 152 15.15 17.49 -3.44
CA GLY A 152 14.79 17.90 -4.80
C GLY A 152 15.82 18.84 -5.42
N THR A 153 15.74 18.99 -6.74
CA THR A 153 16.59 19.89 -7.52
C THR A 153 15.79 20.93 -8.31
N MET A 154 14.47 20.75 -8.43
CA MET A 154 13.59 21.63 -9.20
C MET A 154 12.86 22.64 -8.33
N LYS A 155 12.43 23.75 -8.95
CA LYS A 155 11.65 24.78 -8.27
C LYS A 155 10.23 24.28 -8.02
N ARG A 156 9.68 24.65 -6.86
CA ARG A 156 8.30 24.36 -6.46
C ARG A 156 7.29 24.61 -7.59
N ALA A 157 7.35 25.79 -8.20
CA ALA A 157 6.41 26.18 -9.25
C ALA A 157 6.40 25.21 -10.44
N ASP A 158 7.56 24.67 -10.82
CA ASP A 158 7.70 23.76 -11.97
C ASP A 158 7.13 22.36 -11.67
N LEU A 159 7.14 21.96 -10.39
CA LEU A 159 6.61 20.67 -9.92
C LEU A 159 5.09 20.72 -9.70
N LEU A 160 4.54 21.86 -9.29
CA LEU A 160 3.09 22.02 -9.09
C LEU A 160 2.34 22.44 -10.36
N ALA A 161 3.02 23.03 -11.36
CA ALA A 161 2.38 23.49 -12.59
C ALA A 161 1.50 22.43 -13.28
N PRO A 162 1.92 21.15 -13.43
CA PRO A 162 1.09 20.13 -14.06
C PRO A 162 -0.20 19.85 -13.27
N ALA A 163 -0.12 19.76 -11.94
CA ALA A 163 -1.29 19.55 -11.09
C ALA A 163 -2.26 20.73 -11.16
N ILE A 164 -1.75 21.97 -11.14
CA ILE A 164 -2.56 23.19 -11.31
C ILE A 164 -3.30 23.16 -12.65
N GLN A 165 -2.60 22.78 -13.73
CA GLN A 165 -3.20 22.70 -15.06
C GLN A 165 -4.28 21.63 -15.12
N LEU A 166 -4.03 20.42 -14.59
CA LEU A 166 -4.99 19.33 -14.51
C LEU A 166 -6.24 19.72 -13.71
N ALA A 167 -6.08 20.47 -12.61
CA ALA A 167 -7.21 20.92 -11.80
C ALA A 167 -8.02 22.04 -12.47
N GLU A 168 -7.34 22.99 -13.12
CA GLU A 168 -7.98 24.15 -13.74
C GLU A 168 -8.64 23.83 -15.08
N GLN A 169 -7.96 23.10 -15.95
CA GLN A 169 -8.44 22.77 -17.30
C GLN A 169 -9.23 21.46 -17.30
N GLY A 170 -9.13 20.68 -16.22
CA GLY A 170 -9.71 19.36 -16.10
C GLY A 170 -9.02 18.30 -16.96
N PHE A 171 -9.44 17.05 -16.76
CA PHE A 171 -8.98 15.89 -17.51
C PHE A 171 -10.17 14.99 -17.84
N ALA A 172 -10.05 14.22 -18.93
CA ALA A 172 -11.09 13.27 -19.31
C ALA A 172 -11.03 12.04 -18.39
N LEU A 173 -12.17 11.61 -17.88
CA LEU A 173 -12.29 10.47 -16.99
C LEU A 173 -12.30 9.17 -17.79
N GLU A 174 -11.44 8.23 -17.41
CA GLU A 174 -11.44 6.86 -17.94
C GLU A 174 -12.28 5.92 -17.07
N GLN A 175 -12.49 4.69 -17.52
CA GLN A 175 -13.32 3.72 -16.81
C GLN A 175 -12.86 3.49 -15.36
N GLY A 176 -11.54 3.40 -15.12
CA GLY A 176 -11.00 3.26 -13.76
C GLY A 176 -11.29 4.46 -12.85
N ASP A 177 -11.28 5.68 -13.40
CA ASP A 177 -11.62 6.88 -12.63
C ASP A 177 -13.12 6.89 -12.26
N ILE A 178 -13.98 6.50 -13.21
CA ILE A 178 -15.43 6.39 -12.98
C ILE A 178 -15.75 5.32 -11.94
N ASP A 179 -15.11 4.16 -12.02
CA ASP A 179 -15.34 3.07 -11.06
C ASP A 179 -14.96 3.51 -9.64
N LEU A 180 -13.91 4.32 -9.50
CA LEU A 180 -13.49 4.91 -8.24
C LEU A 180 -14.48 5.96 -7.73
N LEU A 181 -14.91 6.93 -8.56
CA LEU A 181 -15.91 7.94 -8.15
C LEU A 181 -17.25 7.29 -7.76
N ARG A 182 -17.61 6.18 -8.40
CA ARG A 182 -18.85 5.45 -8.10
C ARG A 182 -18.87 4.88 -6.69
N THR A 183 -17.73 4.62 -6.07
CA THR A 183 -17.68 4.06 -4.70
C THR A 183 -18.19 5.04 -3.64
N ALA A 184 -18.23 6.34 -3.92
CA ALA A 184 -18.62 7.39 -2.98
C ALA A 184 -19.73 8.31 -3.51
N THR A 185 -20.42 7.94 -4.58
CA THR A 185 -21.49 8.76 -5.18
C THR A 185 -22.58 9.16 -4.17
N GLY A 186 -22.96 8.26 -3.27
CA GLY A 186 -23.92 8.57 -2.21
C GLY A 186 -23.38 9.64 -1.26
N ASP A 187 -22.15 9.43 -0.77
CA ASP A 187 -21.47 10.35 0.13
C ASP A 187 -21.28 11.75 -0.50
N PHE A 188 -20.96 11.83 -1.80
CA PHE A 188 -20.82 13.11 -2.49
C PHE A 188 -22.12 13.91 -2.52
N LYS A 189 -23.28 13.26 -2.57
CA LYS A 189 -24.58 13.96 -2.54
C LYS A 189 -24.86 14.58 -1.18
N ASP A 190 -24.30 14.02 -0.12
CA ASP A 190 -24.55 14.44 1.27
C ASP A 190 -23.65 15.62 1.69
N ASP A 191 -22.52 15.85 1.00
CA ASP A 191 -21.64 17.00 1.23
C ASP A 191 -21.71 18.02 0.07
N PRO A 192 -22.24 19.24 0.27
CA PRO A 192 -22.40 20.22 -0.81
C PRO A 192 -21.09 20.59 -1.53
N ALA A 193 -19.96 20.63 -0.82
CA ALA A 193 -18.67 20.92 -1.42
C ALA A 193 -18.21 19.78 -2.34
N SER A 194 -18.31 18.53 -1.87
CA SER A 194 -18.01 17.34 -2.69
C SER A 194 -18.98 17.19 -3.86
N SER A 195 -20.28 17.46 -3.67
CA SER A 195 -21.29 17.43 -4.74
C SER A 195 -20.94 18.40 -5.87
N ALA A 196 -20.41 19.57 -5.55
CA ALA A 196 -20.07 20.57 -6.57
C ALA A 196 -18.84 20.18 -7.41
N ILE A 197 -18.02 19.25 -6.92
CA ILE A 197 -16.78 18.83 -7.56
C ILE A 197 -16.96 17.48 -8.27
N PHE A 198 -17.49 16.49 -7.56
CA PHE A 198 -17.48 15.09 -7.99
C PHE A 198 -18.80 14.59 -8.59
N LEU A 199 -19.78 15.48 -8.77
CA LEU A 199 -21.02 15.20 -9.51
C LEU A 199 -21.21 16.21 -10.65
N ASN A 200 -21.64 15.71 -11.81
CA ASN A 200 -22.02 16.52 -12.96
C ASN A 200 -23.51 16.88 -12.85
N ASN A 201 -23.82 18.10 -12.43
CA ASN A 201 -25.21 18.56 -12.20
C ASN A 201 -26.00 17.63 -11.25
N GLY A 202 -25.34 17.16 -10.18
CA GLY A 202 -25.92 16.22 -9.21
C GLY A 202 -25.98 14.76 -9.68
N GLN A 203 -25.51 14.45 -10.88
CA GLN A 203 -25.42 13.09 -11.41
C GLN A 203 -23.97 12.57 -11.40
N PRO A 204 -23.75 11.25 -11.31
CA PRO A 204 -22.42 10.68 -11.45
C PRO A 204 -21.82 10.98 -12.82
N PHE A 205 -20.52 11.27 -12.86
CA PHE A 205 -19.78 11.41 -14.11
C PHE A 205 -19.80 10.12 -14.94
N GLN A 206 -19.61 10.28 -16.25
CA GLN A 206 -19.48 9.22 -17.24
C GLN A 206 -18.09 9.23 -17.89
N VAL A 207 -17.69 8.09 -18.47
CA VAL A 207 -16.42 7.97 -19.20
C VAL A 207 -16.37 8.99 -20.32
N GLY A 208 -15.23 9.66 -20.46
CA GLY A 208 -14.98 10.72 -21.44
C GLY A 208 -15.44 12.11 -20.99
N GLU A 209 -16.26 12.22 -19.94
CA GLU A 209 -16.57 13.52 -19.33
C GLU A 209 -15.34 14.11 -18.64
N ARG A 210 -15.33 15.42 -18.47
CA ARG A 210 -14.19 16.17 -17.95
C ARG A 210 -14.42 16.58 -16.50
N LEU A 211 -13.54 16.15 -15.59
CA LEU A 211 -13.54 16.59 -14.20
C LEU A 211 -12.69 17.86 -14.04
N MET A 212 -13.30 18.95 -13.59
CA MET A 212 -12.61 20.22 -13.29
C MET A 212 -12.69 20.52 -11.79
N GLN A 213 -11.59 21.00 -11.20
CA GLN A 213 -11.44 21.23 -9.76
C GLN A 213 -10.92 22.64 -9.50
N SER A 214 -11.73 23.65 -9.85
CA SER A 214 -11.31 25.06 -9.85
C SER A 214 -10.90 25.59 -8.46
N GLU A 215 -11.53 25.11 -7.39
CA GLU A 215 -11.16 25.45 -6.01
C GLU A 215 -9.80 24.84 -5.63
N LEU A 216 -9.58 23.57 -5.96
CA LEU A 216 -8.31 22.89 -5.73
C LEU A 216 -7.18 23.56 -6.54
N ALA A 217 -7.44 24.01 -7.76
CA ALA A 217 -6.46 24.76 -8.56
C ALA A 217 -6.02 26.07 -7.88
N LYS A 218 -6.93 26.77 -7.18
CA LYS A 218 -6.60 27.97 -6.39
C LYS A 218 -5.72 27.59 -5.18
N THR A 219 -6.07 26.53 -4.48
CA THR A 219 -5.27 26.00 -3.36
C THR A 219 -3.86 25.62 -3.81
N LEU A 220 -3.73 24.89 -4.93
CA LEU A 220 -2.43 24.51 -5.49
C LEU A 220 -1.60 25.74 -5.92
N ARG A 221 -2.21 26.81 -6.41
CA ARG A 221 -1.51 28.09 -6.71
C ARG A 221 -0.99 28.77 -5.44
N GLU A 222 -1.75 28.75 -4.35
CA GLU A 222 -1.27 29.26 -3.07
C GLU A 222 -0.07 28.45 -2.57
N ILE A 223 -0.13 27.12 -2.63
CA ILE A 223 1.00 26.27 -2.27
C ILE A 223 2.19 26.56 -3.18
N SER A 224 1.98 26.65 -4.49
CA SER A 224 3.04 26.95 -5.47
C SER A 224 3.76 28.27 -5.17
N SER A 225 3.02 29.28 -4.73
CA SER A 225 3.60 30.60 -4.41
C SER A 225 4.20 30.70 -3.01
N LYS A 226 3.58 30.09 -2.00
CA LYS A 226 3.92 30.30 -0.57
C LYS A 226 4.45 29.05 0.14
N GLY A 227 4.51 27.91 -0.53
CA GLY A 227 4.94 26.64 0.07
C GLY A 227 3.96 26.16 1.12
N THR A 228 4.48 25.67 2.24
CA THR A 228 3.68 25.21 3.38
C THR A 228 2.72 26.28 3.88
N ASP A 229 3.14 27.54 3.93
CA ASP A 229 2.30 28.67 4.37
C ASP A 229 1.09 28.89 3.44
N GLY A 230 1.18 28.46 2.18
CA GLY A 230 0.06 28.49 1.23
C GLY A 230 -1.06 27.51 1.55
N PHE A 231 -0.78 26.47 2.35
CA PHE A 231 -1.77 25.48 2.78
C PHE A 231 -2.18 25.65 4.24
N TYR A 232 -1.19 25.74 5.14
CA TYR A 232 -1.43 25.74 6.58
C TYR A 232 -1.88 27.11 7.11
N LYS A 233 -1.57 28.20 6.41
CA LYS A 233 -1.89 29.58 6.82
C LYS A 233 -2.78 30.27 5.78
N GLY A 234 -3.03 31.56 6.01
CA GLY A 234 -3.79 32.41 5.09
C GLY A 234 -5.21 31.90 4.89
N TRP A 235 -5.76 32.10 3.69
CA TRP A 235 -7.16 31.77 3.42
C TRP A 235 -7.40 30.25 3.34
N VAL A 236 -6.42 29.44 2.93
CA VAL A 236 -6.55 27.98 2.87
C VAL A 236 -6.65 27.41 4.27
N GLY A 237 -5.68 27.71 5.15
CA GLY A 237 -5.70 27.27 6.54
C GLY A 237 -6.97 27.72 7.28
N SER A 238 -7.34 29.00 7.10
CA SER A 238 -8.57 29.55 7.68
C SER A 238 -9.84 28.83 7.21
N ALA A 239 -9.90 28.45 5.93
CA ALA A 239 -11.05 27.73 5.36
C ALA A 239 -11.15 26.29 5.86
N ILE A 240 -10.00 25.60 6.04
CA ILE A 240 -9.96 24.26 6.65
C ILE A 240 -10.48 24.31 8.09
N VAL A 241 -9.99 25.26 8.90
CA VAL A 241 -10.44 25.45 10.29
C VAL A 241 -11.92 25.80 10.35
N ALA A 242 -12.39 26.71 9.49
CA ALA A 242 -13.80 27.08 9.44
C ALA A 242 -14.70 25.89 9.05
N SER A 243 -14.25 25.06 8.09
CA SER A 243 -14.97 23.84 7.71
C SER A 243 -15.03 22.84 8.86
N SER A 244 -13.91 22.61 9.55
CA SER A 244 -13.84 21.78 10.76
C SER A 244 -14.85 22.25 11.81
N GLN A 245 -14.84 23.53 12.17
CA GLN A 245 -15.76 24.10 13.17
C GLN A 245 -17.23 23.95 12.75
N ALA A 246 -17.56 24.23 11.49
CA ALA A 246 -18.93 24.08 10.98
C ALA A 246 -19.42 22.61 11.07
N GLY A 247 -18.52 21.65 10.86
CA GLY A 247 -18.78 20.22 11.00
C GLY A 247 -18.55 19.64 12.40
N LYS A 248 -18.31 20.48 13.42
CA LYS A 248 -18.01 20.07 14.80
C LYS A 248 -16.75 19.19 14.93
N GLY A 249 -15.78 19.37 14.04
CA GLY A 249 -14.44 18.79 14.12
C GLY A 249 -13.54 19.51 15.12
N LEU A 250 -12.31 19.02 15.25
CA LEU A 250 -11.36 19.49 16.28
C LEU A 250 -10.22 20.34 15.73
N LEU A 251 -10.03 20.44 14.41
CA LEU A 251 -8.92 21.19 13.85
C LEU A 251 -9.00 22.69 14.21
N THR A 252 -7.90 23.19 14.74
CA THR A 252 -7.66 24.61 15.02
C THR A 252 -6.50 25.16 14.16
N GLN A 253 -6.37 26.48 14.09
CA GLN A 253 -5.23 27.09 13.42
C GLN A 253 -3.90 26.70 14.10
N ASP A 254 -3.90 26.58 15.43
CA ASP A 254 -2.74 26.13 16.21
C ASP A 254 -2.32 24.69 15.90
N ASP A 255 -3.25 23.84 15.45
CA ASP A 255 -2.93 22.50 14.97
C ASP A 255 -2.22 22.56 13.61
N LEU A 256 -2.75 23.36 12.68
CA LEU A 256 -2.17 23.55 11.34
C LEU A 256 -0.78 24.20 11.42
N ASP A 257 -0.64 25.27 12.22
CA ASP A 257 0.63 25.99 12.38
C ASP A 257 1.70 25.13 13.08
N GLY A 258 1.27 24.17 13.92
CA GLY A 258 2.16 23.28 14.66
C GLY A 258 2.62 22.05 13.87
N TYR A 259 1.97 21.72 12.75
CA TYR A 259 2.25 20.49 12.03
C TYR A 259 3.62 20.51 11.33
N LYS A 260 4.40 19.44 11.49
CA LYS A 260 5.66 19.23 10.78
C LYS A 260 5.90 17.76 10.45
N THR A 261 6.48 17.54 9.27
CA THR A 261 7.04 16.25 8.84
C THR A 261 8.23 15.87 9.73
N ARG A 262 8.32 14.58 10.09
CA ARG A 262 9.48 13.99 10.75
C ARG A 262 10.39 13.32 9.73
N GLU A 263 11.68 13.35 9.98
CA GLU A 263 12.66 12.56 9.24
C GLU A 263 13.27 11.54 10.19
N LEU A 264 13.20 10.27 9.82
CA LEU A 264 13.60 9.14 10.64
C LEU A 264 14.60 8.26 9.86
N ALA A 265 15.42 7.51 10.59
CA ALA A 265 16.13 6.39 9.98
C ALA A 265 15.11 5.31 9.58
N PRO A 266 15.25 4.70 8.39
CA PRO A 266 14.38 3.60 7.98
C PRO A 266 14.60 2.35 8.85
N VAL A 267 13.64 1.42 8.82
CA VAL A 267 13.85 0.05 9.29
C VAL A 267 14.56 -0.74 8.22
N GLU A 268 15.52 -1.55 8.62
CA GLU A 268 16.39 -2.30 7.72
C GLU A 268 16.53 -3.75 8.16
N CYS A 269 16.65 -4.66 7.19
CA CYS A 269 16.99 -6.06 7.42
C CYS A 269 17.61 -6.69 6.16
N ASP A 270 18.33 -7.79 6.36
CA ASP A 270 18.91 -8.56 5.27
C ASP A 270 18.11 -9.84 5.02
N TYR A 271 17.88 -10.15 3.75
CA TYR A 271 17.19 -11.35 3.31
C TYR A 271 17.88 -11.94 2.09
N ARG A 272 18.54 -13.10 2.26
CA ARG A 272 19.18 -13.86 1.16
C ARG A 272 20.13 -13.03 0.28
N GLY A 273 20.93 -12.16 0.90
CA GLY A 273 21.89 -11.30 0.22
C GLY A 273 21.30 -10.02 -0.39
N TYR A 274 20.02 -9.75 -0.14
CA TYR A 274 19.38 -8.47 -0.42
C TYR A 274 19.20 -7.68 0.86
N HIS A 275 19.33 -6.36 0.78
CA HIS A 275 19.18 -5.44 1.89
C HIS A 275 17.90 -4.62 1.71
N VAL A 276 16.94 -4.81 2.63
CA VAL A 276 15.60 -4.23 2.60
C VAL A 276 15.59 -2.96 3.44
N ILE A 277 15.04 -1.87 2.88
CA ILE A 277 14.92 -0.55 3.50
C ILE A 277 13.43 -0.17 3.48
N SER A 278 12.81 -0.04 4.65
CA SER A 278 11.36 0.11 4.77
C SER A 278 10.95 1.00 5.95
N ALA A 279 9.64 1.12 6.16
CA ALA A 279 9.04 2.09 7.06
C ALA A 279 9.24 1.74 8.56
N PRO A 280 9.77 2.67 9.39
CA PRO A 280 9.75 2.58 10.85
C PRO A 280 8.38 2.97 11.43
N PRO A 281 8.14 2.70 12.74
CA PRO A 281 7.02 3.28 13.47
C PRO A 281 6.96 4.81 13.29
N PRO A 282 5.77 5.41 13.08
CA PRO A 282 4.44 4.91 13.38
C PRO A 282 3.85 4.00 12.29
N SER A 283 4.58 3.65 11.24
CA SER A 283 4.22 2.49 10.43
C SER A 283 4.72 1.21 11.07
N SER A 284 3.84 0.21 11.14
CA SER A 284 4.21 -1.17 11.43
C SER A 284 4.90 -1.87 10.26
N GLY A 285 4.76 -1.33 9.05
CA GLY A 285 5.01 -2.04 7.80
C GLY A 285 6.38 -2.68 7.69
N GLY A 286 7.43 -1.86 7.77
CA GLY A 286 8.81 -2.33 7.60
C GLY A 286 9.25 -3.31 8.68
N VAL A 287 8.83 -3.07 9.93
CA VAL A 287 9.15 -3.96 11.07
C VAL A 287 8.58 -5.35 10.83
N ILE A 288 7.30 -5.43 10.45
CA ILE A 288 6.60 -6.71 10.24
C ILE A 288 7.09 -7.41 8.97
N ILE A 289 7.41 -6.69 7.90
CA ILE A 289 8.07 -7.27 6.73
C ILE A 289 9.39 -7.92 7.15
N CYS A 290 10.24 -7.19 7.86
CA CYS A 290 11.55 -7.70 8.29
C CYS A 290 11.46 -8.86 9.27
N GLU A 291 10.52 -8.84 10.21
CA GLU A 291 10.24 -9.95 11.12
C GLU A 291 9.85 -11.21 10.35
N ILE A 292 8.91 -11.10 9.40
CA ILE A 292 8.47 -12.24 8.59
C ILE A 292 9.62 -12.77 7.71
N LEU A 293 10.40 -11.89 7.08
CA LEU A 293 11.56 -12.30 6.27
C LEU A 293 12.60 -13.01 7.12
N ASN A 294 12.90 -12.50 8.32
CA ASN A 294 13.81 -13.15 9.27
C ASN A 294 13.32 -14.55 9.65
N VAL A 295 12.00 -14.76 9.81
CA VAL A 295 11.40 -16.09 10.05
C VAL A 295 11.57 -16.98 8.80
N LEU A 296 11.20 -16.47 7.63
CA LEU A 296 11.20 -17.21 6.36
C LEU A 296 12.60 -17.54 5.82
N GLU A 297 13.64 -16.79 6.21
CA GLU A 297 15.02 -17.04 5.80
C GLU A 297 15.51 -18.43 6.21
N GLY A 298 14.95 -19.00 7.29
CA GLY A 298 15.26 -20.34 7.76
C GLY A 298 14.61 -21.49 6.96
N TYR A 299 13.76 -21.19 5.97
CA TYR A 299 13.10 -22.20 5.14
C TYR A 299 13.58 -22.11 3.69
N PRO A 300 13.73 -23.22 2.95
CA PRO A 300 14.18 -23.19 1.57
C PRO A 300 13.03 -22.96 0.59
N LEU A 301 12.42 -21.77 0.59
CA LEU A 301 11.20 -21.47 -0.18
C LEU A 301 11.30 -21.83 -1.67
N LYS A 302 12.43 -21.53 -2.31
CA LYS A 302 12.69 -21.88 -3.71
C LYS A 302 12.57 -23.39 -3.96
N GLU A 303 13.08 -24.22 -3.05
CA GLU A 303 13.07 -25.68 -3.16
C GLU A 303 11.70 -26.27 -2.79
N LEU A 304 10.99 -25.63 -1.85
CA LEU A 304 9.59 -25.98 -1.54
C LEU A 304 8.67 -25.73 -2.73
N GLY A 305 9.01 -24.80 -3.61
CA GLY A 305 8.27 -24.49 -4.83
C GLY A 305 7.15 -23.48 -4.62
N TYR A 306 6.96 -22.60 -5.61
CA TYR A 306 5.95 -21.55 -5.59
C TYR A 306 4.55 -22.15 -5.33
N HIS A 307 3.89 -21.63 -4.30
CA HIS A 307 2.55 -22.02 -3.89
C HIS A 307 2.34 -23.53 -3.64
N SER A 308 3.40 -24.25 -3.27
CA SER A 308 3.25 -25.56 -2.65
C SER A 308 2.61 -25.44 -1.27
N ALA A 309 1.99 -26.52 -0.78
CA ALA A 309 1.35 -26.51 0.54
C ALA A 309 2.34 -26.16 1.65
N GLN A 310 3.56 -26.69 1.61
CA GLN A 310 4.60 -26.39 2.60
C GLN A 310 5.04 -24.92 2.53
N ALA A 311 5.29 -24.38 1.33
CA ALA A 311 5.69 -22.98 1.17
C ALA A 311 4.61 -22.02 1.65
N VAL A 312 3.34 -22.30 1.33
CA VAL A 312 2.19 -21.50 1.77
C VAL A 312 1.98 -21.61 3.28
N HIS A 313 2.10 -22.82 3.84
CA HIS A 313 1.95 -23.04 5.27
C HIS A 313 2.94 -22.19 6.09
N VAL A 314 4.23 -22.25 5.78
CA VAL A 314 5.24 -21.47 6.54
C VAL A 314 5.06 -19.97 6.36
N GLN A 315 4.60 -19.51 5.19
CA GLN A 315 4.22 -18.11 4.98
C GLN A 315 3.05 -17.69 5.85
N ILE A 316 1.97 -18.48 5.89
CA ILE A 316 0.79 -18.21 6.74
C ILE A 316 1.18 -18.14 8.22
N GLU A 317 1.97 -19.09 8.71
CA GLU A 317 2.37 -19.11 10.12
C GLU A 317 3.32 -17.94 10.47
N ALA A 318 4.28 -17.63 9.60
CA ALA A 318 5.17 -16.49 9.81
C ALA A 318 4.38 -15.16 9.85
N MET A 319 3.45 -14.96 8.91
CA MET A 319 2.55 -13.81 8.92
C MET A 319 1.71 -13.77 10.20
N ARG A 320 1.11 -14.89 10.62
CA ARG A 320 0.30 -14.97 11.85
C ARG A 320 1.10 -14.50 13.07
N HIS A 321 2.31 -15.02 13.27
CA HIS A 321 3.13 -14.65 14.42
C HIS A 321 3.51 -13.17 14.42
N ALA A 322 3.97 -12.63 13.28
CA ALA A 322 4.37 -11.23 13.22
C ALA A 322 3.19 -10.25 13.42
N TYR A 323 1.97 -10.61 12.97
CA TYR A 323 0.78 -9.79 13.24
C TYR A 323 0.32 -9.79 14.70
N VAL A 324 0.63 -10.84 15.47
CA VAL A 324 0.45 -10.81 16.93
C VAL A 324 1.32 -9.71 17.53
N ASP A 325 2.58 -9.63 17.09
CA ASP A 325 3.54 -8.65 17.59
C ASP A 325 3.20 -7.23 17.15
N ARG A 326 2.80 -7.06 15.89
CA ARG A 326 2.24 -5.80 15.36
C ARG A 326 1.20 -5.21 16.29
N ASN A 327 0.16 -5.99 16.58
CA ASN A 327 -1.02 -5.51 17.28
C ASN A 327 -0.79 -5.37 18.79
N SER A 328 0.30 -5.95 19.31
CA SER A 328 0.63 -5.95 20.73
C SER A 328 1.57 -4.83 21.16
N TYR A 329 2.49 -4.40 20.29
CA TYR A 329 3.64 -3.61 20.72
C TYR A 329 3.87 -2.31 19.96
N LEU A 330 3.40 -2.21 18.71
CA LEU A 330 3.79 -1.10 17.84
C LEU A 330 2.87 0.12 18.02
N GLY A 331 3.45 1.31 17.95
CA GLY A 331 2.74 2.59 17.98
C GLY A 331 3.67 3.77 17.68
N ASP A 332 3.16 4.99 17.83
CA ASP A 332 3.95 6.21 17.60
C ASP A 332 5.21 6.24 18.48
N PRO A 333 6.43 6.32 17.91
CA PRO A 333 7.67 6.32 18.68
C PRO A 333 7.81 7.48 19.68
N ASP A 334 7.07 8.59 19.49
CA ASP A 334 7.06 9.70 20.46
C ASP A 334 6.26 9.35 21.74
N PHE A 335 5.45 8.28 21.70
CA PHE A 335 4.54 7.88 22.79
C PHE A 335 4.77 6.43 23.26
N VAL A 336 5.39 5.59 22.43
CA VAL A 336 5.50 4.16 22.64
C VAL A 336 6.95 3.71 22.46
N LYS A 337 7.45 2.94 23.43
CA LYS A 337 8.75 2.26 23.30
C LYS A 337 8.59 0.97 22.49
N ASN A 338 8.72 1.09 21.18
CA ASN A 338 8.66 -0.03 20.24
C ASN A 338 9.85 -1.01 20.47
N PRO A 339 9.63 -2.33 20.64
CA PRO A 339 10.69 -3.29 20.92
C PRO A 339 11.44 -3.75 19.65
N LEU A 340 11.96 -2.80 18.87
CA LEU A 340 12.56 -3.06 17.55
C LEU A 340 13.75 -4.01 17.62
N ASP A 341 14.62 -3.86 18.62
CA ASP A 341 15.77 -4.75 18.85
C ASP A 341 15.36 -6.23 19.02
N ARG A 342 14.14 -6.49 19.50
CA ARG A 342 13.61 -7.85 19.61
C ARG A 342 12.98 -8.32 18.31
N LEU A 343 12.11 -7.50 17.71
CA LEU A 343 11.33 -7.89 16.52
C LEU A 343 12.20 -8.07 15.27
N LEU A 344 13.33 -7.36 15.20
CA LEU A 344 14.28 -7.44 14.09
C LEU A 344 15.41 -8.45 14.34
N ASP A 345 15.48 -9.09 15.51
CA ASP A 345 16.55 -10.02 15.86
C ASP A 345 16.32 -11.43 15.28
N LYS A 346 17.36 -11.99 14.66
CA LYS A 346 17.30 -13.33 14.04
C LYS A 346 17.16 -14.47 15.06
N ASN A 347 17.56 -14.28 16.32
CA ASN A 347 17.33 -15.27 17.37
C ASN A 347 15.87 -15.29 17.82
N TYR A 348 15.19 -14.14 17.83
CA TYR A 348 13.75 -14.07 18.04
C TYR A 348 12.99 -14.80 16.92
N ALA A 349 13.34 -14.56 15.66
CA ALA A 349 12.80 -15.31 14.53
C ALA A 349 13.05 -16.83 14.63
N THR A 350 14.19 -17.25 15.21
CA THR A 350 14.47 -18.66 15.48
C THR A 350 13.52 -19.26 16.51
N LYS A 351 13.12 -18.50 17.54
CA LYS A 351 12.11 -18.93 18.52
C LYS A 351 10.73 -19.08 17.89
N ILE A 352 10.35 -18.17 16.98
CA ILE A 352 9.10 -18.29 16.22
C ILE A 352 9.13 -19.57 15.37
N ARG A 353 10.21 -19.81 14.60
CA ARG A 353 10.35 -21.06 13.82
C ARG A 353 10.22 -22.32 14.66
N ALA A 354 10.77 -22.33 15.86
CA ALA A 354 10.74 -23.49 16.75
C ALA A 354 9.33 -23.89 17.21
N VAL A 355 8.35 -22.97 17.15
CA VAL A 355 6.95 -23.24 17.51
C VAL A 355 6.04 -23.49 16.31
N ILE A 356 6.53 -23.29 15.08
CA ILE A 356 5.78 -23.61 13.86
C ILE A 356 5.83 -25.12 13.64
N ASP A 357 4.69 -25.79 13.82
CA ASP A 357 4.54 -27.22 13.49
C ASP A 357 4.48 -27.38 11.97
N PRO A 358 5.40 -28.12 11.33
CA PRO A 358 5.47 -28.23 9.87
C PRO A 358 4.26 -28.91 9.21
N ASN A 359 3.41 -29.59 9.99
CA ASN A 359 2.26 -30.35 9.47
C ASN A 359 0.93 -29.89 10.06
N LYS A 360 0.92 -28.84 10.88
CA LYS A 360 -0.29 -28.39 11.56
C LYS A 360 -0.37 -26.87 11.62
N ALA A 361 -1.52 -26.33 11.22
CA ALA A 361 -1.80 -24.91 11.34
C ALA A 361 -1.83 -24.50 12.82
N GLY A 362 -1.21 -23.37 13.13
CA GLY A 362 -1.37 -22.71 14.41
C GLY A 362 -2.83 -22.30 14.64
N ILE A 363 -3.19 -22.13 15.91
CA ILE A 363 -4.51 -21.65 16.32
C ILE A 363 -4.32 -20.27 16.94
N SER A 364 -4.89 -19.25 16.30
CA SER A 364 -4.59 -17.85 16.62
C SER A 364 -4.86 -17.48 18.08
N LYS A 365 -5.96 -18.00 18.65
CA LYS A 365 -6.32 -17.79 20.08
C LYS A 365 -5.33 -18.44 21.07
N ASP A 366 -4.63 -19.49 20.65
CA ASP A 366 -3.69 -20.23 21.51
C ASP A 366 -2.32 -19.53 21.54
N ILE A 367 -2.00 -18.75 20.49
CA ILE A 367 -0.83 -17.86 20.47
C ILE A 367 -1.09 -16.66 21.38
N LYS A 368 -2.22 -15.98 21.17
CA LYS A 368 -2.71 -14.91 22.04
C LYS A 368 -4.23 -14.74 21.85
N PRO A 369 -5.02 -14.49 22.91
CA PRO A 369 -6.43 -14.11 22.76
C PRO A 369 -6.58 -12.73 22.10
N GLY A 370 -7.66 -12.53 21.33
CA GLY A 370 -7.98 -11.25 20.70
C GLY A 370 -9.37 -11.23 20.05
N VAL A 371 -9.72 -10.12 19.40
CA VAL A 371 -11.00 -9.92 18.69
C VAL A 371 -10.76 -9.90 17.18
N ALA A 372 -11.73 -10.38 16.40
CA ALA A 372 -11.64 -10.54 14.94
C ALA A 372 -11.87 -9.21 14.17
N PRO A 373 -10.92 -8.81 13.30
CA PRO A 373 -11.02 -7.77 12.27
C PRO A 373 -11.97 -8.00 11.08
N HIS A 374 -12.32 -6.89 10.42
CA HIS A 374 -12.85 -6.74 9.06
C HIS A 374 -11.94 -5.85 8.17
N GLU A 375 -11.38 -6.33 7.06
CA GLU A 375 -10.32 -5.64 6.30
C GLU A 375 -10.77 -4.69 5.15
N GLY A 376 -10.04 -3.60 4.89
CA GLY A 376 -10.28 -2.64 3.78
C GLY A 376 -9.31 -2.71 2.58
N SER A 377 -9.36 -1.71 1.68
CA SER A 377 -8.67 -1.74 0.37
C SER A 377 -8.06 -0.42 -0.12
N ASN A 378 -8.04 0.59 0.74
CA ASN A 378 -7.81 2.00 0.43
C ASN A 378 -6.33 2.38 0.56
N THR A 379 -5.97 3.66 0.34
CA THR A 379 -4.61 4.22 0.16
C THR A 379 -4.21 4.35 -1.33
N THR A 380 -3.10 5.04 -1.63
CA THR A 380 -2.41 4.95 -2.92
C THR A 380 -0.89 4.82 -2.75
N HIS A 381 -0.22 4.30 -3.77
CA HIS A 381 1.23 4.08 -3.79
C HIS A 381 1.84 4.53 -5.12
N TYR A 382 3.09 4.99 -5.08
CA TYR A 382 3.89 5.16 -6.28
C TYR A 382 5.39 4.90 -6.03
N SER A 383 6.02 4.34 -7.06
CA SER A 383 7.43 3.95 -7.11
C SER A 383 8.13 4.73 -8.21
N ILE A 384 9.29 5.29 -7.92
CA ILE A 384 10.09 6.08 -8.86
C ILE A 384 11.56 5.72 -8.76
N ALA A 385 12.22 5.57 -9.90
CA ALA A 385 13.67 5.47 -10.00
C ALA A 385 14.19 6.36 -11.15
N ASP A 386 15.29 7.08 -10.91
CA ASP A 386 15.91 7.98 -11.90
C ASP A 386 17.24 7.45 -12.44
N LYS A 387 17.76 8.12 -13.48
CA LYS A 387 18.99 7.75 -14.20
C LYS A 387 20.23 7.73 -13.31
N ASP A 388 20.25 8.52 -12.24
CA ASP A 388 21.41 8.65 -11.38
C ASP A 388 21.45 7.52 -10.35
N GLY A 389 20.34 6.80 -10.18
CA GLY A 389 20.20 5.68 -9.26
C GLY A 389 19.49 6.04 -7.97
N ASN A 390 18.89 7.22 -7.88
CA ASN A 390 18.00 7.54 -6.77
C ASN A 390 16.69 6.78 -6.95
N ALA A 391 16.10 6.37 -5.84
CA ALA A 391 14.84 5.68 -5.77
C ALA A 391 13.98 6.24 -4.64
N VAL A 392 12.69 6.38 -4.94
CA VAL A 392 11.70 6.88 -3.99
C VAL A 392 10.48 5.97 -4.03
N SER A 393 10.05 5.53 -2.85
CA SER A 393 8.83 4.76 -2.64
C SER A 393 7.91 5.57 -1.73
N VAL A 394 6.69 5.87 -2.18
CA VAL A 394 5.75 6.72 -1.43
C VAL A 394 4.42 6.01 -1.28
N THR A 395 3.94 5.94 -0.04
CA THR A 395 2.59 5.47 0.28
C THR A 395 1.90 6.52 1.12
N TYR A 396 0.74 7.00 0.68
CA TYR A 396 0.01 8.07 1.34
C TYR A 396 -1.49 7.96 1.06
N THR A 397 -2.30 8.53 1.95
CA THR A 397 -3.73 8.21 2.03
C THR A 397 -4.56 9.33 2.62
N LEU A 398 -5.89 9.20 2.48
CA LEU A 398 -6.92 9.90 3.25
C LEU A 398 -7.52 8.99 4.34
N ASN A 399 -6.89 7.85 4.60
CA ASN A 399 -7.47 6.65 5.21
C ASN A 399 -8.45 5.91 4.26
N ASP A 400 -9.77 6.04 4.43
CA ASP A 400 -10.75 5.43 3.52
C ASP A 400 -10.80 6.16 2.15
N TRP A 401 -11.49 5.58 1.15
CA TRP A 401 -11.66 6.24 -0.15
C TRP A 401 -12.39 7.56 0.05
N PHE A 402 -11.80 8.69 -0.34
CA PHE A 402 -12.34 10.02 -0.10
C PHE A 402 -12.45 10.40 1.39
N GLY A 403 -11.68 9.72 2.25
CA GLY A 403 -11.52 10.00 3.68
C GLY A 403 -12.82 10.12 4.46
N ALA A 404 -12.93 11.19 5.24
CA ALA A 404 -14.10 11.52 6.06
C ALA A 404 -15.34 11.92 5.25
N LYS A 405 -15.30 11.78 3.92
CA LYS A 405 -16.39 12.10 2.98
C LYS A 405 -16.82 13.57 2.98
N VAL A 406 -15.93 14.45 3.42
CA VAL A 406 -16.18 15.89 3.50
C VAL A 406 -15.04 16.65 2.83
N THR A 407 -15.40 17.68 2.07
CA THR A 407 -14.46 18.62 1.47
C THR A 407 -14.43 19.92 2.27
N ALA A 408 -13.23 20.44 2.56
CA ALA A 408 -13.09 21.77 3.14
C ALA A 408 -13.57 22.82 2.11
N ALA A 409 -14.78 23.34 2.32
CA ALA A 409 -15.44 24.24 1.40
C ALA A 409 -14.54 25.41 0.95
N LYS A 410 -14.61 25.79 -0.33
CA LYS A 410 -13.80 26.83 -1.00
C LYS A 410 -12.36 26.45 -1.31
N THR A 411 -11.88 25.31 -0.83
CA THR A 411 -10.47 24.87 -1.03
C THR A 411 -10.33 23.72 -2.03
N GLY A 412 -11.39 22.94 -2.26
CA GLY A 412 -11.32 21.67 -2.98
C GLY A 412 -10.52 20.55 -2.29
N VAL A 413 -10.18 20.71 -0.99
CA VAL A 413 -9.40 19.73 -0.23
C VAL A 413 -10.33 18.73 0.46
N LEU A 414 -10.33 17.47 0.00
CA LEU A 414 -10.93 16.35 0.73
C LEU A 414 -10.15 16.07 2.03
N LEU A 415 -10.89 15.84 3.12
CA LEU A 415 -10.31 15.62 4.45
C LEU A 415 -10.23 14.12 4.79
N ASN A 416 -9.13 13.73 5.42
CA ASN A 416 -8.89 12.34 5.87
C ASN A 416 -9.86 11.92 6.98
N ASP A 417 -10.05 10.62 7.17
CA ASP A 417 -10.64 10.01 8.38
C ASP A 417 -9.59 9.27 9.22
N GLU A 418 -8.37 9.80 9.28
CA GLU A 418 -7.22 9.10 9.83
C GLU A 418 -7.30 8.86 11.35
N MET A 419 -8.15 9.60 12.05
CA MET A 419 -8.37 9.36 13.47
C MET A 419 -9.00 7.99 13.76
N ASP A 420 -9.61 7.33 12.77
CA ASP A 420 -10.12 5.95 12.89
C ASP A 420 -9.01 4.92 13.10
N ASP A 421 -7.78 5.19 12.66
CA ASP A 421 -6.68 4.26 12.85
C ASP A 421 -6.24 4.14 14.31
N PHE A 422 -6.64 5.05 15.20
CA PHE A 422 -6.45 4.90 16.64
C PHE A 422 -7.39 3.87 17.28
N THR A 423 -6.95 3.30 18.39
CA THR A 423 -7.81 2.52 19.28
C THR A 423 -8.82 3.42 19.97
N ALA A 424 -10.06 3.47 19.45
CA ALA A 424 -11.19 4.12 20.12
C ALA A 424 -11.59 3.37 21.41
N LYS A 425 -11.52 2.03 21.39
CA LYS A 425 -11.75 1.16 22.55
C LYS A 425 -10.97 -0.14 22.39
N VAL A 426 -10.23 -0.54 23.43
CA VAL A 426 -9.48 -1.81 23.42
C VAL A 426 -10.43 -2.97 23.17
N GLY A 427 -10.04 -3.86 22.25
CA GLY A 427 -10.84 -5.01 21.85
C GLY A 427 -11.94 -4.70 20.81
N VAL A 428 -12.13 -3.44 20.41
CA VAL A 428 -13.05 -3.07 19.33
C VAL A 428 -12.25 -2.77 18.06
N PRO A 429 -12.63 -3.34 16.90
CA PRO A 429 -11.96 -3.08 15.63
C PRO A 429 -12.22 -1.67 15.12
N ASN A 430 -11.27 -1.12 14.36
CA ASN A 430 -11.48 0.06 13.52
C ASN A 430 -12.15 -0.31 12.17
N LEU A 431 -12.25 0.62 11.20
CA LEU A 431 -12.91 0.37 9.91
C LEU A 431 -12.21 -0.74 9.10
N TYR A 432 -10.89 -0.90 9.27
CA TYR A 432 -10.09 -2.00 8.71
C TYR A 432 -9.98 -3.19 9.63
N GLY A 433 -10.81 -3.22 10.69
CA GLY A 433 -10.91 -4.36 11.54
C GLY A 433 -9.81 -4.45 12.57
N LEU A 434 -8.79 -3.61 12.49
CA LEU A 434 -7.60 -3.80 13.29
C LEU A 434 -7.95 -3.63 14.76
N VAL A 435 -7.82 -4.70 15.53
CA VAL A 435 -7.99 -4.68 16.99
C VAL A 435 -6.62 -4.39 17.58
N GLN A 436 -6.43 -3.13 17.93
CA GLN A 436 -5.15 -2.60 18.38
C GLN A 436 -5.15 -2.40 19.90
N GLY A 437 -3.97 -2.47 20.52
CA GLY A 437 -3.80 -2.31 21.97
C GLY A 437 -3.72 -0.85 22.43
N GLU A 438 -3.57 -0.65 23.74
CA GLU A 438 -3.43 0.68 24.37
C GLU A 438 -2.27 1.52 23.80
N ALA A 439 -1.24 0.86 23.25
CA ALA A 439 -0.13 1.51 22.56
C ALA A 439 -0.59 2.45 21.43
N ASN A 440 -1.74 2.17 20.81
CA ASN A 440 -2.33 3.01 19.78
C ASN A 440 -3.61 3.74 20.25
N ALA A 441 -3.77 4.01 21.54
CA ALA A 441 -4.86 4.88 22.03
C ALA A 441 -4.71 6.33 21.55
N ILE A 442 -5.83 7.04 21.41
CA ILE A 442 -5.88 8.46 21.00
C ILE A 442 -5.20 9.33 22.07
N ALA A 443 -4.29 10.19 21.62
CA ALA A 443 -3.70 11.25 22.45
C ALA A 443 -3.41 12.50 21.59
N PRO A 444 -3.55 13.72 22.11
CA PRO A 444 -3.19 14.96 21.41
C PRO A 444 -1.80 14.91 20.77
N GLY A 445 -1.68 15.29 19.50
CA GLY A 445 -0.42 15.35 18.76
C GLY A 445 0.19 14.00 18.38
N LYS A 446 -0.39 12.89 18.81
CA LYS A 446 0.04 11.53 18.45
C LYS A 446 -0.32 11.21 17.00
N ARG A 447 0.45 10.33 16.36
CA ARG A 447 0.14 9.78 15.03
C ARG A 447 -0.43 8.36 15.15
N PRO A 448 -1.49 8.02 14.41
CA PRO A 448 -2.07 6.69 14.49
C PRO A 448 -1.18 5.64 13.79
N LEU A 449 -1.16 4.42 14.33
CA LEU A 449 -0.39 3.31 13.77
C LEU A 449 -0.86 2.96 12.36
N SER A 450 0.05 2.84 11.41
CA SER A 450 -0.24 2.52 10.01
C SER A 450 0.33 1.16 9.57
N SER A 451 -0.18 0.66 8.45
CA SER A 451 0.33 -0.54 7.73
C SER A 451 1.11 -0.19 6.45
N MET A 452 1.18 1.09 6.09
CA MET A 452 1.85 1.56 4.87
C MET A 452 3.34 1.18 4.85
N SER A 453 3.78 0.51 3.78
CA SER A 453 5.11 -0.12 3.72
C SER A 453 5.91 0.29 2.48
N PRO A 454 6.14 1.60 2.21
CA PRO A 454 6.99 2.01 1.09
C PRO A 454 8.40 1.42 1.26
N THR A 455 8.81 0.57 0.32
CA THR A 455 9.99 -0.30 0.50
C THR A 455 10.92 -0.22 -0.71
N ILE A 456 12.21 -0.15 -0.42
CA ILE A 456 13.29 -0.19 -1.40
C ILE A 456 14.18 -1.38 -1.04
N VAL A 457 14.57 -2.17 -2.04
CA VAL A 457 15.53 -3.27 -1.88
C VAL A 457 16.80 -2.93 -2.64
N THR A 458 17.93 -3.13 -1.96
CA THR A 458 19.26 -2.91 -2.51
C THR A 458 20.08 -4.20 -2.51
N LYS A 459 21.07 -4.26 -3.38
CA LYS A 459 22.11 -5.31 -3.40
C LYS A 459 23.43 -4.64 -3.75
N ASP A 460 24.48 -4.95 -2.99
CA ASP A 460 25.80 -4.33 -3.14
C ASP A 460 25.75 -2.79 -3.15
N GLY A 461 24.89 -2.22 -2.29
CA GLY A 461 24.68 -0.77 -2.16
C GLY A 461 23.89 -0.12 -3.29
N LYS A 462 23.38 -0.87 -4.27
CA LYS A 462 22.61 -0.37 -5.41
C LYS A 462 21.15 -0.76 -5.30
N THR A 463 20.24 0.15 -5.64
CA THR A 463 18.81 -0.16 -5.76
C THR A 463 18.57 -1.21 -6.83
N VAL A 464 17.86 -2.28 -6.46
CA VAL A 464 17.44 -3.36 -7.37
C VAL A 464 15.93 -3.49 -7.45
N MET A 465 15.18 -3.01 -6.45
CA MET A 465 13.72 -3.03 -6.46
C MET A 465 13.13 -1.84 -5.68
N VAL A 466 12.03 -1.30 -6.18
CA VAL A 466 11.18 -0.31 -5.49
C VAL A 466 9.76 -0.86 -5.50
N VAL A 467 9.11 -0.94 -4.33
CA VAL A 467 7.82 -1.61 -4.19
C VAL A 467 6.97 -1.02 -3.09
N GLY A 468 5.67 -0.97 -3.37
CA GLY A 468 4.63 -0.75 -2.38
C GLY A 468 3.26 -0.84 -3.00
N THR A 469 2.24 -0.69 -2.17
CA THR A 469 0.84 -0.85 -2.57
C THR A 469 -0.10 -0.25 -1.53
N PRO A 470 -1.33 0.14 -1.91
CA PRO A 470 -2.40 0.39 -0.95
C PRO A 470 -3.10 -0.91 -0.50
N GLY A 471 -3.96 -0.84 0.52
CA GLY A 471 -4.83 -1.94 0.93
C GLY A 471 -4.86 -2.27 2.42
N GLY A 472 -4.85 -1.26 3.31
CA GLY A 472 -5.00 -1.48 4.76
C GLY A 472 -3.93 -2.40 5.36
N SER A 473 -4.31 -3.35 6.21
CA SER A 473 -3.41 -4.37 6.78
C SER A 473 -2.68 -5.18 5.70
N ARG A 474 -3.36 -5.61 4.64
CA ARG A 474 -2.80 -6.36 3.52
C ARG A 474 -1.59 -5.73 2.82
N ILE A 475 -1.33 -4.43 2.99
CA ILE A 475 -0.14 -3.77 2.42
C ILE A 475 1.13 -4.57 2.77
N ILE A 476 1.28 -4.92 4.05
CA ILE A 476 2.47 -5.60 4.57
C ILE A 476 2.70 -6.93 3.86
N THR A 477 1.66 -7.77 3.78
CA THR A 477 1.76 -9.10 3.17
C THR A 477 1.87 -9.04 1.66
N ALA A 478 1.26 -8.04 1.01
CA ALA A 478 1.35 -7.88 -0.44
C ALA A 478 2.78 -7.47 -0.85
N VAL A 479 3.38 -6.47 -0.18
CA VAL A 479 4.77 -6.08 -0.41
C VAL A 479 5.73 -7.24 -0.14
N LEU A 480 5.54 -7.94 0.99
CA LEU A 480 6.31 -9.13 1.34
C LEU A 480 6.26 -10.20 0.23
N GLN A 481 5.07 -10.57 -0.23
CA GLN A 481 4.92 -11.60 -1.25
C GLN A 481 5.52 -11.18 -2.59
N THR A 482 5.38 -9.92 -3.00
CA THR A 482 6.02 -9.42 -4.21
C THR A 482 7.55 -9.50 -4.12
N MET A 483 8.13 -9.21 -2.94
CA MET A 483 9.56 -9.40 -2.71
C MET A 483 9.98 -10.88 -2.76
N ILE A 484 9.23 -11.78 -2.12
CA ILE A 484 9.49 -13.23 -2.17
C ILE A 484 9.39 -13.74 -3.63
N ASN A 485 8.39 -13.27 -4.39
CA ASN A 485 8.21 -13.61 -5.80
C ASN A 485 9.44 -13.25 -6.64
N ALA A 486 10.00 -12.06 -6.44
CA ALA A 486 11.19 -11.62 -7.16
C ALA A 486 12.47 -12.32 -6.65
N ILE A 487 12.64 -12.46 -5.33
CA ILE A 487 13.89 -12.92 -4.70
C ILE A 487 14.00 -14.46 -4.71
N ASP A 488 13.00 -15.17 -4.19
CA ASP A 488 13.01 -16.62 -4.04
C ASP A 488 12.62 -17.35 -5.33
N TYR A 489 11.56 -16.85 -5.99
CA TYR A 489 10.97 -17.51 -7.16
C TYR A 489 11.48 -16.94 -8.49
N GLY A 490 12.30 -15.88 -8.47
CA GLY A 490 12.98 -15.35 -9.65
C GLY A 490 12.05 -14.70 -10.69
N MET A 491 10.84 -14.32 -10.27
CA MET A 491 9.85 -13.67 -11.14
C MET A 491 10.32 -12.29 -11.57
N ASN A 492 9.95 -11.90 -12.80
CA ASN A 492 10.13 -10.53 -13.28
C ASN A 492 9.14 -9.56 -12.61
N ALA A 493 9.29 -8.26 -12.88
CA ALA A 493 8.47 -7.23 -12.23
C ALA A 493 6.95 -7.44 -12.43
N GLN A 494 6.50 -7.80 -13.63
CA GLN A 494 5.08 -8.01 -13.91
C GLN A 494 4.58 -9.34 -13.37
N GLU A 495 5.36 -10.42 -13.53
CA GLU A 495 5.04 -11.72 -12.95
C GLU A 495 4.84 -11.63 -11.43
N ALA A 496 5.74 -10.93 -10.73
CA ALA A 496 5.67 -10.77 -9.28
C ALA A 496 4.42 -10.00 -8.81
N VAL A 497 3.91 -9.08 -9.65
CA VAL A 497 2.69 -8.29 -9.41
C VAL A 497 1.41 -9.07 -9.75
N ASP A 498 1.44 -9.81 -10.85
CA ASP A 498 0.31 -10.57 -11.37
C ASP A 498 -0.02 -11.78 -10.50
N MET A 499 0.97 -12.30 -9.77
CA MET A 499 0.75 -13.47 -8.93
C MET A 499 -0.33 -13.23 -7.86
N PRO A 500 -1.29 -14.17 -7.72
CA PRO A 500 -2.36 -14.07 -6.73
C PRO A 500 -1.81 -14.17 -5.31
N ARG A 501 -2.38 -13.38 -4.39
CA ARG A 501 -1.84 -13.22 -3.03
C ARG A 501 -2.63 -14.00 -1.97
N ILE A 502 -1.97 -14.32 -0.86
CA ILE A 502 -2.56 -14.81 0.39
C ILE A 502 -2.37 -13.78 1.52
N HIS A 503 -3.22 -13.77 2.52
CA HIS A 503 -3.13 -12.84 3.65
C HIS A 503 -3.58 -13.51 4.95
N GLN A 504 -2.72 -13.42 5.97
CA GLN A 504 -3.01 -13.83 7.33
C GLN A 504 -2.54 -12.73 8.28
N GLN A 505 -3.40 -12.32 9.20
CA GLN A 505 -3.16 -11.20 10.13
C GLN A 505 -3.50 -11.56 11.58
N TRP A 506 -3.27 -12.81 11.94
CA TRP A 506 -3.59 -13.43 13.22
C TRP A 506 -5.09 -13.57 13.50
N LEU A 507 -5.84 -12.47 13.53
CA LEU A 507 -7.29 -12.52 13.61
C LEU A 507 -7.90 -11.81 12.40
N PRO A 508 -9.06 -12.26 11.87
CA PRO A 508 -9.77 -13.50 12.21
C PRO A 508 -8.89 -14.73 11.96
N ASP A 509 -9.20 -15.86 12.62
CA ASP A 509 -8.45 -17.11 12.46
C ASP A 509 -8.74 -17.77 11.10
N LEU A 510 -8.40 -17.07 10.03
CA LEU A 510 -8.76 -17.30 8.64
C LEU A 510 -7.69 -16.68 7.75
N THR A 511 -7.31 -17.35 6.68
CA THR A 511 -6.38 -16.82 5.66
C THR A 511 -7.19 -16.38 4.45
N ASN A 512 -7.16 -15.11 4.11
CA ASN A 512 -7.73 -14.62 2.86
C ASN A 512 -6.84 -15.02 1.69
N VAL A 513 -7.46 -15.41 0.59
CA VAL A 513 -6.76 -15.87 -0.61
C VAL A 513 -7.42 -15.27 -1.84
N GLU A 514 -6.63 -14.70 -2.73
CA GLU A 514 -7.14 -14.23 -4.01
C GLU A 514 -7.63 -15.39 -4.87
N ASN A 515 -8.46 -15.05 -5.87
CA ASN A 515 -8.93 -16.02 -6.84
C ASN A 515 -7.73 -16.72 -7.49
N TYR A 516 -7.82 -18.05 -7.57
CA TYR A 516 -6.79 -18.91 -8.17
C TYR A 516 -5.43 -18.87 -7.47
N ALA A 517 -5.33 -18.35 -6.24
CA ALA A 517 -4.09 -18.37 -5.46
C ALA A 517 -3.57 -19.79 -5.20
N LEU A 518 -4.47 -20.71 -4.87
CA LEU A 518 -4.12 -22.08 -4.48
C LEU A 518 -4.75 -23.07 -5.46
N SER A 519 -3.95 -24.05 -5.92
CA SER A 519 -4.51 -25.20 -6.61
C SER A 519 -5.46 -25.99 -5.67
N PRO A 520 -6.43 -26.73 -6.21
CA PRO A 520 -7.32 -27.56 -5.38
C PRO A 520 -6.56 -28.53 -4.47
N ASP A 521 -5.45 -29.11 -4.95
CA ASP A 521 -4.63 -30.05 -4.17
C ASP A 521 -3.89 -29.33 -3.05
N THR A 522 -3.24 -28.20 -3.34
CA THR A 522 -2.56 -27.38 -2.33
C THR A 522 -3.53 -26.95 -1.24
N ARG A 523 -4.71 -26.44 -1.64
CA ARG A 523 -5.77 -26.06 -0.70
C ARG A 523 -6.19 -27.23 0.19
N LYS A 524 -6.46 -28.39 -0.40
CA LYS A 524 -6.88 -29.59 0.35
C LYS A 524 -5.83 -30.04 1.37
N ILE A 525 -4.54 -30.00 1.00
CA ILE A 525 -3.45 -30.36 1.92
C ILE A 525 -3.40 -29.37 3.09
N LEU A 526 -3.49 -28.06 2.81
CA LEU A 526 -3.49 -27.02 3.84
C LEU A 526 -4.71 -27.10 4.77
N GLU A 527 -5.89 -27.38 4.22
CA GLU A 527 -7.10 -27.65 5.01
C GLU A 527 -6.92 -28.90 5.89
N GLY A 528 -6.26 -29.93 5.37
CA GLY A 528 -5.87 -31.12 6.14
C GLY A 528 -4.88 -30.82 7.28
N MET A 529 -4.03 -29.80 7.13
CA MET A 529 -3.19 -29.27 8.22
C MET A 529 -3.98 -28.43 9.23
N GLY A 530 -5.23 -28.04 8.91
CA GLY A 530 -6.09 -27.24 9.77
C GLY A 530 -6.21 -25.75 9.38
N HIS A 531 -5.63 -25.34 8.25
CA HIS A 531 -5.81 -23.97 7.75
C HIS A 531 -7.26 -23.72 7.34
N LYS A 532 -7.73 -22.50 7.60
CA LYS A 532 -9.06 -22.04 7.19
C LYS A 532 -8.91 -20.94 6.17
N PHE A 533 -9.64 -21.03 5.06
CA PHE A 533 -9.52 -20.04 3.98
C PHE A 533 -10.79 -19.22 3.83
N GLY A 534 -10.61 -17.91 3.72
CA GLY A 534 -11.67 -16.93 3.54
C GLY A 534 -11.95 -16.61 2.08
N PRO A 535 -13.00 -15.82 1.82
CA PRO A 535 -13.24 -15.27 0.49
C PRO A 535 -12.08 -14.35 0.07
N PRO A 536 -11.93 -14.12 -1.24
CA PRO A 536 -11.01 -13.11 -1.76
C PRO A 536 -11.41 -11.72 -1.26
N GLN A 537 -10.39 -10.91 -0.94
CA GLN A 537 -10.54 -9.50 -0.59
C GLN A 537 -10.34 -8.61 -1.82
N PRO A 538 -10.80 -7.35 -1.81
CA PRO A 538 -10.58 -6.44 -2.94
C PRO A 538 -9.10 -6.29 -3.25
N ALA A 539 -8.71 -6.36 -4.52
CA ALA A 539 -7.31 -6.36 -4.93
C ALA A 539 -6.51 -5.16 -4.39
N ASN A 540 -5.24 -5.42 -4.05
CA ASN A 540 -4.22 -4.37 -3.88
C ASN A 540 -3.94 -3.69 -5.23
N HIS A 541 -3.13 -2.63 -5.24
CA HIS A 541 -2.69 -1.93 -6.47
C HIS A 541 -1.18 -1.73 -6.43
N LEU A 542 -0.42 -2.81 -6.66
CA LEU A 542 1.04 -2.77 -6.62
C LEU A 542 1.63 -1.82 -7.68
N ALA A 543 2.70 -1.13 -7.29
CA ALA A 543 3.55 -0.37 -8.18
C ALA A 543 5.01 -0.76 -7.93
N VAL A 544 5.60 -1.48 -8.89
CA VAL A 544 6.89 -2.15 -8.74
C VAL A 544 7.85 -1.67 -9.82
N ILE A 545 9.10 -1.45 -9.43
CA ILE A 545 10.23 -1.26 -10.35
C ILE A 545 11.30 -2.30 -9.99
N ILE A 546 11.81 -3.04 -10.97
CA ILE A 546 13.06 -3.80 -10.88
C ILE A 546 14.13 -3.08 -11.72
N VAL A 547 15.37 -3.06 -11.22
CA VAL A 547 16.50 -2.33 -11.81
C VAL A 547 17.60 -3.29 -12.24
N GLY A 548 18.16 -3.08 -13.43
CA GLY A 548 19.30 -3.79 -14.00
C GLY A 548 18.93 -4.85 -15.04
N ALA A 549 17.88 -5.63 -14.79
CA ALA A 549 17.38 -6.70 -15.65
C ALA A 549 15.88 -6.92 -15.43
N PRO A 550 15.15 -7.67 -16.30
CA PRO A 550 13.72 -7.91 -16.13
C PRO A 550 13.36 -8.57 -14.79
N SER A 551 14.25 -9.42 -14.28
CA SER A 551 14.17 -10.06 -12.96
C SER A 551 15.49 -9.90 -12.20
N LEU A 552 15.47 -10.05 -10.87
CA LEU A 552 16.63 -9.79 -10.00
C LEU A 552 17.86 -10.67 -10.30
N ASN A 553 17.65 -11.86 -10.86
CA ASN A 553 18.70 -12.79 -11.26
C ASN A 553 18.82 -12.93 -12.79
N GLY A 554 18.15 -12.06 -13.55
CA GLY A 554 18.16 -12.07 -15.01
C GLY A 554 19.36 -11.34 -15.59
N GLU A 555 19.47 -11.40 -16.92
CA GLU A 555 20.47 -10.65 -17.68
C GLU A 555 19.87 -9.33 -18.22
N GLN A 556 20.73 -8.34 -18.39
CA GLN A 556 20.36 -7.06 -18.99
C GLN A 556 19.87 -7.25 -20.43
N VAL A 557 18.77 -6.60 -20.81
CA VAL A 557 18.22 -6.68 -22.17
C VAL A 557 18.41 -5.36 -22.89
N GLY A 558 19.34 -5.35 -23.85
CA GLY A 558 19.70 -4.13 -24.58
C GLY A 558 20.22 -3.04 -23.65
N ASN A 559 19.79 -1.79 -23.87
CA ASN A 559 20.14 -0.65 -23.02
C ASN A 559 19.14 -0.41 -21.89
N ASN A 560 18.13 -1.26 -21.74
CA ASN A 560 17.11 -1.08 -20.70
C ASN A 560 17.72 -1.32 -19.32
N ARG A 561 17.39 -0.43 -18.39
CA ARG A 561 17.84 -0.47 -17.00
C ARG A 561 16.69 -0.62 -16.03
N TYR A 562 15.48 -0.16 -16.37
CA TYR A 562 14.34 -0.19 -15.47
C TYR A 562 13.20 -1.00 -16.07
N TYR A 563 12.53 -1.78 -15.21
CA TYR A 563 11.40 -2.62 -15.55
C TYR A 563 10.27 -2.33 -14.57
N GLY A 564 9.23 -1.64 -15.04
CA GLY A 564 8.09 -1.21 -14.25
C GLY A 564 6.88 -2.11 -14.46
N ALA A 565 6.11 -2.33 -13.39
CA ALA A 565 4.86 -3.07 -13.42
C ALA A 565 3.82 -2.37 -12.53
N ASN A 566 2.66 -2.06 -13.12
CA ASN A 566 1.47 -1.63 -12.39
C ASN A 566 0.50 -2.81 -12.27
N ASP A 567 -0.15 -2.95 -11.12
CA ASP A 567 -1.14 -4.01 -10.91
C ASP A 567 -2.36 -3.81 -11.82
N PRO A 568 -2.63 -4.74 -12.75
CA PRO A 568 -3.69 -4.58 -13.73
C PRO A 568 -5.09 -4.68 -13.12
N ARG A 569 -5.21 -5.06 -11.84
CA ARG A 569 -6.50 -5.21 -11.16
C ARG A 569 -7.22 -3.88 -10.89
N ARG A 570 -6.54 -2.75 -11.06
CA ARG A 570 -7.14 -1.41 -11.03
C ARG A 570 -6.81 -0.67 -12.32
N ASN A 571 -7.79 -0.65 -13.24
CA ASN A 571 -7.73 -0.11 -14.61
C ASN A 571 -7.58 1.43 -14.67
N SER A 572 -6.71 2.02 -13.85
CA SER A 572 -6.43 3.46 -13.80
C SER A 572 -4.93 3.77 -13.84
N GLY A 573 -4.09 2.83 -13.38
CA GLY A 573 -2.66 3.04 -13.19
C GLY A 573 -1.82 2.82 -14.44
N LEU A 574 -0.54 3.19 -14.35
CA LEU A 574 0.42 3.05 -15.43
C LEU A 574 1.82 2.82 -14.87
N ALA A 575 2.61 2.03 -15.60
CA ALA A 575 4.07 2.05 -15.52
C ALA A 575 4.60 2.73 -16.80
N ALA A 576 5.46 3.73 -16.67
CA ALA A 576 6.06 4.41 -17.81
C ALA A 576 7.48 4.88 -17.50
N GLY A 577 8.34 4.82 -18.52
CA GLY A 577 9.71 5.31 -18.46
C GLY A 577 10.18 5.85 -19.80
N TYR A 578 11.44 6.25 -19.88
CA TYR A 578 12.04 6.87 -21.08
C TYR A 578 13.52 6.55 -21.28
#